data_AF-A0A8S9SD49-F1
#
_entry.id   AF-A0A8S9SD49-F1
#
_cell.length_a   1.000
_cell.length_b   1.000
_cell.length_c   1.000
_cell.angle_alpha   90.00
_cell.angle_beta   90.00
_cell.angle_gamma   90.00
#
_symmetry.space_group_name_H-M   'P 1'
#
loop_
_entity.id
_entity.type
_entity.pdbx_description
1 polymer ?
#
loop_
_entity_poly.entity_id
_entity_poly.type
_entity_poly.pdbx_seq_one_letter_code
_entity_poly.pdbx_strand_id
1 'polypeptide(L)'
;MPCLCPYRCCSRLREGVHNFFATFIEVLRDRPPGHDWDLEPGVTCGDYLFGMLQGTRSALYANGRESISVTIEEVTPRSVGALIALYERAVGLYASLVNINAYHQPGVEAGKKAAAEVLALQKRVLSVLNEASCKDPVEPLTLDEIADRCHAPEEIEMIYKIIAHMSANDRVLIAEGSCGSPRSVEVFLGECNVDDMYA
;
A
#
# COMPACT_ATOMS: atom_id res chain seq x y z
N MET A 1 -7.77 -12.49 1.86
CA MET A 1 -8.47 -12.26 3.14
C MET A 1 -9.14 -10.90 3.09
N PRO A 2 -10.46 -10.81 2.88
CA PRO A 2 -11.20 -9.56 3.04
C PRO A 2 -11.32 -9.26 4.54
N CYS A 3 -10.93 -8.06 4.95
CA CYS A 3 -10.96 -7.62 6.34
C CYS A 3 -12.40 -7.42 6.84
N LEU A 4 -13.03 -8.46 7.37
CA LEU A 4 -14.14 -8.34 8.33
C LEU A 4 -13.54 -7.89 9.66
N CYS A 5 -13.37 -6.58 9.87
CA CYS A 5 -12.94 -6.03 11.16
C CYS A 5 -14.03 -5.13 11.77
N PRO A 6 -15.18 -5.68 12.20
CA PRO A 6 -16.20 -4.89 12.87
C PRO A 6 -15.67 -4.27 14.18
N TYR A 7 -14.87 -4.99 14.97
CA TYR A 7 -14.49 -4.50 16.31
C TYR A 7 -13.53 -3.31 16.32
N ARG A 8 -12.50 -3.31 15.47
CA ARG A 8 -11.48 -2.24 15.47
C ARG A 8 -11.99 -0.97 14.78
N CYS A 9 -12.70 -1.13 13.68
CA CYS A 9 -13.28 0.00 12.96
C CYS A 9 -14.49 0.56 13.70
N CYS A 10 -15.38 -0.25 14.28
CA CYS A 10 -16.55 0.30 14.99
C CYS A 10 -16.19 1.11 16.23
N SER A 11 -15.16 0.74 17.00
CA SER A 11 -14.71 1.57 18.13
C SER A 11 -14.20 2.93 17.64
N ARG A 12 -13.35 2.96 16.61
CA ARG A 12 -12.91 4.23 15.98
C ARG A 12 -14.08 5.02 15.38
N LEU A 13 -15.05 4.34 14.77
CA LEU A 13 -16.25 4.98 14.23
C LEU A 13 -17.18 5.48 15.33
N ARG A 14 -17.11 5.00 16.58
CA ARG A 14 -17.96 5.49 17.68
C ARG A 14 -17.29 6.56 18.52
N GLU A 15 -15.99 6.41 18.79
CA GLU A 15 -15.23 7.22 19.74
C GLU A 15 -14.13 8.06 19.10
N GLY A 16 -13.84 7.84 17.81
CA GLY A 16 -12.83 8.60 17.07
C GLY A 16 -13.30 9.99 16.64
N VAL A 17 -12.40 10.75 16.03
CA VAL A 17 -12.66 12.10 15.53
C VAL A 17 -13.86 12.10 14.57
N HIS A 18 -14.72 13.11 14.68
CA HIS A 18 -15.92 13.26 13.86
C HIS A 18 -15.60 13.96 12.53
N ASN A 19 -14.89 13.25 11.65
CA ASN A 19 -14.44 13.74 10.34
C ASN A 19 -14.77 12.76 9.20
N PHE A 20 -15.84 11.99 9.36
CA PHE A 20 -16.29 11.01 8.37
C PHE A 20 -17.81 10.92 8.40
N PHE A 21 -18.37 10.37 7.32
CA PHE A 21 -19.71 9.80 7.28
C PHE A 21 -19.60 8.34 6.83
N ALA A 22 -20.57 7.51 7.21
CA ALA A 22 -20.59 6.10 6.83
C ALA A 22 -21.58 5.83 5.70
N THR A 23 -21.20 5.06 4.69
CA THR A 23 -22.15 4.55 3.69
C THR A 23 -22.31 3.06 3.86
N PHE A 24 -23.53 2.63 4.15
CA PHE A 24 -23.91 1.22 4.26
C PHE A 24 -24.48 0.73 2.93
N ILE A 25 -24.04 -0.43 2.47
CA ILE A 25 -24.65 -1.15 1.35
C ILE A 25 -25.38 -2.34 1.94
N GLU A 26 -26.70 -2.36 1.78
CA GLU A 26 -27.60 -3.37 2.32
C GLU A 26 -28.15 -4.24 1.19
N VAL A 27 -28.22 -5.56 1.43
CA VAL A 27 -28.83 -6.53 0.51
C VAL A 27 -30.02 -7.15 1.22
N LEU A 28 -31.19 -7.14 0.60
CA LEU A 28 -32.42 -7.67 1.23
C LEU A 28 -32.53 -9.19 1.14
N ARG A 29 -32.03 -9.79 0.06
CA ARG A 29 -32.04 -11.23 -0.15
C ARG A 29 -30.68 -11.82 0.20
N ASP A 30 -30.60 -12.42 1.38
CA ASP A 30 -29.36 -13.01 1.89
C ASP A 30 -28.93 -14.25 1.10
N ARG A 31 -29.89 -15.11 0.73
CA ARG A 31 -29.64 -16.40 0.08
C ARG A 31 -30.73 -16.80 -0.92
N PRO A 32 -30.43 -17.72 -1.85
CA PRO A 32 -31.44 -18.38 -2.66
C PRO A 32 -32.39 -19.21 -1.77
N PRO A 33 -33.67 -19.35 -2.18
CA PRO A 33 -34.64 -20.16 -1.44
C PRO A 33 -34.13 -21.57 -1.15
N GLY A 34 -34.34 -22.06 0.08
CA GLY A 34 -34.00 -23.43 0.48
C GLY A 34 -32.58 -23.62 1.05
N HIS A 35 -31.86 -22.53 1.31
CA HIS A 35 -30.54 -22.53 1.98
C HIS A 35 -30.59 -21.80 3.34
N ASP A 36 -31.74 -21.88 4.01
CA ASP A 36 -32.00 -21.23 5.28
C ASP A 36 -31.63 -22.19 6.40
N TRP A 37 -30.46 -21.95 7.00
CA TRP A 37 -30.07 -22.63 8.23
C TRP A 37 -30.37 -21.70 9.39
N ASP A 38 -31.32 -22.13 10.22
CA ASP A 38 -31.64 -21.46 11.48
C ASP A 38 -30.45 -21.61 12.44
N LEU A 39 -30.00 -20.49 12.99
CA LEU A 39 -29.07 -20.49 14.13
C LEU A 39 -29.84 -20.68 15.42
N GLU A 40 -31.00 -20.03 15.49
CA GLU A 40 -31.98 -20.11 16.56
C GLU A 40 -33.37 -20.29 15.94
N PRO A 41 -34.37 -20.78 16.69
CA PRO A 41 -35.70 -20.99 16.16
C PRO A 41 -36.28 -19.72 15.51
N GLY A 42 -36.40 -19.73 14.17
CA GLY A 42 -36.92 -18.60 13.40
C GLY A 42 -35.94 -17.43 13.20
N VAL A 43 -34.64 -17.63 13.45
CA VAL A 43 -33.60 -16.61 13.20
C VAL A 43 -32.47 -17.21 12.37
N THR A 44 -32.23 -16.60 11.21
CA THR A 44 -31.18 -17.00 10.28
C THR A 44 -29.89 -16.20 10.49
N CYS A 45 -28.80 -16.62 9.84
CA CYS A 45 -27.59 -15.79 9.72
C CYS A 45 -27.88 -14.40 9.14
N GLY A 46 -28.81 -14.32 8.18
CA GLY A 46 -29.18 -13.08 7.50
C GLY A 46 -29.81 -12.08 8.46
N ASP A 47 -30.75 -12.56 9.28
CA ASP A 47 -31.39 -11.75 10.32
C ASP A 47 -30.38 -11.21 11.34
N TYR A 48 -29.38 -12.03 11.71
CA TYR A 48 -28.27 -11.59 12.55
C TYR A 48 -27.44 -10.48 11.91
N LEU A 49 -27.10 -10.61 10.63
CA LEU A 49 -26.34 -9.58 9.90
C LEU A 49 -27.16 -8.29 9.74
N PHE A 50 -28.45 -8.41 9.42
CA PHE A 50 -29.37 -7.28 9.37
C PHE A 50 -29.45 -6.59 10.73
N GLY A 51 -29.64 -7.35 11.81
CA GLY A 51 -29.66 -6.81 13.18
C GLY A 51 -28.37 -6.07 13.54
N MET A 52 -27.21 -6.62 13.19
CA MET A 52 -25.91 -5.98 13.39
C MET A 52 -25.75 -4.68 12.59
N LEU A 53 -26.21 -4.65 11.34
CA LEU A 53 -26.23 -3.46 10.49
C LEU A 53 -27.10 -2.35 11.13
N GLN A 54 -28.34 -2.67 11.48
CA GLN A 54 -29.28 -1.72 12.07
C GLN A 54 -28.80 -1.22 13.44
N GLY A 55 -28.22 -2.11 14.25
CA GLY A 55 -27.61 -1.75 15.53
C GLY A 55 -26.45 -0.78 15.37
N THR A 56 -25.57 -1.04 14.40
CA THR A 56 -24.43 -0.16 14.10
C THR A 56 -24.90 1.22 13.60
N ARG A 57 -25.86 1.25 12.67
CA ARG A 57 -26.43 2.51 12.15
C ARG A 57 -27.08 3.34 13.26
N SER A 58 -27.86 2.69 14.12
CA SER A 58 -28.52 3.35 15.26
C SER A 58 -27.50 3.89 16.25
N ALA A 59 -26.43 3.14 16.52
CA ALA A 59 -25.35 3.58 17.39
C ALA A 59 -24.59 4.79 16.82
N LEU A 60 -24.36 4.83 15.49
CA LEU A 60 -23.75 6.00 14.84
C LEU A 60 -24.66 7.23 14.97
N TYR A 61 -25.94 7.08 14.65
CA TYR A 61 -26.94 8.15 14.75
C TYR A 61 -27.04 8.72 16.17
N ALA A 62 -27.08 7.84 17.19
CA ALA A 62 -27.11 8.26 18.60
C ALA A 62 -25.86 9.03 19.03
N ASN A 63 -24.72 8.83 18.36
CA ASN A 63 -23.48 9.58 18.59
C ASN A 63 -23.35 10.80 17.67
N GLY A 64 -24.43 11.22 16.99
CA GLY A 64 -24.43 12.37 16.09
C GLY A 64 -23.62 12.16 14.81
N ARG A 65 -23.42 10.91 14.40
CA ARG A 65 -22.60 10.56 13.23
C ARG A 65 -23.48 10.26 12.03
N GLU A 66 -23.22 10.97 10.94
CA GLU A 66 -24.02 10.86 9.72
C GLU A 66 -23.75 9.56 8.97
N SER A 67 -24.81 8.99 8.39
CA SER A 67 -24.70 7.81 7.55
C SER A 67 -25.74 7.78 6.44
N ILE A 68 -25.39 7.10 5.35
CA ILE A 68 -26.23 6.88 4.18
C ILE A 68 -26.43 5.37 4.02
N SER A 69 -27.64 4.94 3.64
CA SER A 69 -27.92 3.55 3.30
C SER A 69 -28.29 3.42 1.83
N VAL A 70 -27.62 2.50 1.13
CA VAL A 70 -27.90 2.12 -0.26
C VAL A 70 -28.36 0.66 -0.24
N THR A 71 -29.65 0.46 -0.50
CA THR A 71 -30.28 -0.87 -0.42
C THR A 71 -30.45 -1.45 -1.82
N ILE A 72 -30.06 -2.72 -1.98
CA ILE A 72 -30.30 -3.53 -3.18
C ILE A 72 -31.12 -4.77 -2.81
N GLU A 73 -31.97 -5.22 -3.73
CA GLU A 73 -32.82 -6.40 -3.47
C GLU A 73 -31.98 -7.68 -3.36
N GLU A 74 -31.11 -7.92 -4.34
CA GLU A 74 -30.26 -9.11 -4.42
C GLU A 74 -28.97 -8.81 -5.19
N VAL A 75 -27.92 -9.58 -4.94
CA VAL A 75 -26.65 -9.45 -5.65
C VAL A 75 -26.73 -10.13 -7.02
N THR A 76 -27.02 -9.33 -8.03
CA THR A 76 -27.01 -9.73 -9.45
C THR A 76 -26.02 -8.88 -10.26
N PRO A 77 -25.59 -9.34 -11.45
CA PRO A 77 -24.79 -8.51 -12.36
C PRO A 77 -25.40 -7.13 -12.63
N ARG A 78 -26.74 -7.05 -12.72
CA ARG A 78 -27.48 -5.80 -12.87
C ARG A 78 -27.30 -4.89 -11.65
N SER A 79 -27.52 -5.39 -10.43
CA SER A 79 -27.38 -4.60 -9.20
C SER A 79 -25.95 -4.09 -8.99
N VAL A 80 -24.95 -4.94 -9.28
CA VAL A 80 -23.53 -4.57 -9.16
C VAL A 80 -23.17 -3.51 -10.20
N GLY A 81 -23.62 -3.68 -11.45
CA GLY A 81 -23.45 -2.66 -12.48
C GLY A 81 -24.10 -1.32 -12.12
N ALA A 82 -25.29 -1.35 -11.52
CA ALA A 82 -25.96 -0.14 -11.03
C ALA A 82 -25.19 0.54 -9.89
N LEU A 83 -24.62 -0.25 -8.95
CA LEU A 83 -23.78 0.28 -7.86
C LEU A 83 -22.49 0.92 -8.38
N ILE A 84 -21.77 0.24 -9.27
CA ILE A 84 -20.60 0.81 -9.94
C ILE A 84 -21.02 2.12 -10.61
N ALA A 85 -22.14 2.08 -11.34
CA ALA A 85 -22.57 3.24 -12.09
C ALA A 85 -22.92 4.43 -11.18
N LEU A 86 -23.60 4.17 -10.06
CA LEU A 86 -23.93 5.15 -9.05
C LEU A 86 -22.68 5.83 -8.50
N TYR A 87 -21.67 5.05 -8.08
CA TYR A 87 -20.47 5.61 -7.47
C TYR A 87 -19.57 6.34 -8.48
N GLU A 88 -19.46 5.87 -9.72
CA GLU A 88 -18.76 6.62 -10.79
C GLU A 88 -19.37 8.02 -11.00
N ARG A 89 -20.70 8.10 -11.02
CA ARG A 89 -21.45 9.35 -11.23
C ARG A 89 -21.33 10.24 -10.00
N ALA A 90 -21.46 9.67 -8.80
CA ALA A 90 -21.34 10.40 -7.54
C ALA A 90 -19.96 11.05 -7.40
N VAL A 91 -18.87 10.32 -7.72
CA VAL A 91 -17.51 10.87 -7.68
C VAL A 91 -17.33 11.97 -8.72
N GLY A 92 -17.82 11.79 -9.95
CA GLY A 92 -17.75 12.81 -11.00
C GLY A 92 -18.49 14.10 -10.64
N LEU A 93 -19.70 13.98 -10.09
CA LEU A 93 -20.50 15.11 -9.62
C LEU A 93 -19.86 15.79 -8.40
N TYR A 94 -19.34 15.01 -7.46
CA TYR A 94 -18.65 15.58 -6.30
C TYR A 94 -17.43 16.39 -6.73
N ALA A 95 -16.62 15.84 -7.64
CA ALA A 95 -15.44 16.51 -8.17
C ALA A 95 -15.78 17.83 -8.90
N SER A 96 -16.88 17.86 -9.66
CA SER A 96 -17.34 19.09 -10.29
C SER A 96 -17.83 20.12 -9.26
N LEU A 97 -18.50 19.70 -8.19
CA LEU A 97 -18.93 20.57 -7.10
C LEU A 97 -17.76 21.22 -6.35
N VAL A 98 -16.67 20.48 -6.12
CA VAL A 98 -15.47 21.01 -5.45
C VAL A 98 -14.45 21.62 -6.42
N ASN A 99 -14.79 21.72 -7.70
CA ASN A 99 -13.94 22.27 -8.77
C ASN A 99 -12.54 21.59 -8.85
N ILE A 100 -12.52 20.25 -8.72
CA ILE A 100 -11.31 19.42 -8.86
C ILE A 100 -11.48 18.51 -10.06
N ASN A 101 -10.38 18.29 -10.80
CA ASN A 101 -10.37 17.32 -11.88
C ASN A 101 -10.20 15.89 -11.33
N ALA A 102 -11.28 15.12 -11.28
CA ALA A 102 -11.26 13.72 -10.83
C ALA A 102 -10.44 12.76 -11.71
N TYR A 103 -10.08 13.16 -12.93
CA TYR A 103 -9.45 12.29 -13.90
C TYR A 103 -7.93 12.46 -13.97
N HIS A 104 -7.36 13.40 -13.23
CA HIS A 104 -5.91 13.61 -13.15
C HIS A 104 -5.38 13.12 -11.80
N GLN A 105 -4.40 12.21 -11.83
CA GLN A 105 -3.75 11.65 -10.65
C GLN A 105 -2.27 12.07 -10.57
N PRO A 106 -1.96 13.37 -10.32
CA PRO A 106 -0.59 13.87 -10.34
C PRO A 106 0.31 13.24 -9.25
N GLY A 107 -0.28 12.85 -8.11
CA GLY A 107 0.47 12.24 -7.01
C GLY A 107 1.03 10.84 -7.33
N VAL A 108 0.37 10.08 -8.22
CA VAL A 108 0.83 8.74 -8.63
C VAL A 108 2.08 8.84 -9.48
N GLU A 109 2.10 9.81 -10.40
CA GLU A 109 3.24 10.02 -11.29
C GLU A 109 4.45 10.57 -10.53
N ALA A 110 4.23 11.45 -9.53
CA ALA A 110 5.30 11.90 -8.64
C ALA A 110 5.93 10.74 -7.84
N GLY A 111 5.10 9.84 -7.29
CA GLY A 111 5.58 8.66 -6.57
C GLY A 111 6.36 7.69 -7.46
N LYS A 112 5.87 7.43 -8.69
CA LYS A 112 6.60 6.61 -9.67
C LYS A 112 7.92 7.23 -10.08
N LYS A 113 7.96 8.55 -10.30
CA LYS A 113 9.19 9.26 -10.66
C LYS A 113 10.23 9.18 -9.55
N ALA A 114 9.84 9.46 -8.31
CA ALA A 114 10.73 9.33 -7.15
C ALA A 114 11.25 7.89 -6.98
N ALA A 115 10.38 6.88 -7.16
CA ALA A 115 10.82 5.48 -7.11
C ALA A 115 11.77 5.12 -8.25
N ALA A 116 11.53 5.64 -9.46
CA ALA A 116 12.40 5.41 -10.62
C ALA A 116 13.80 6.03 -10.43
N GLU A 117 13.90 7.19 -9.78
CA GLU A 117 15.18 7.82 -9.43
C GLU A 117 16.00 6.95 -8.47
N VAL A 118 15.39 6.40 -7.43
CA VAL A 118 16.04 5.48 -6.48
C VAL A 118 16.52 4.20 -7.19
N LEU A 119 15.70 3.62 -8.07
CA LEU A 119 16.08 2.43 -8.84
C LEU A 119 17.23 2.71 -9.83
N ALA A 120 17.25 3.91 -10.43
CA ALA A 120 18.33 4.33 -11.31
C ALA A 120 19.65 4.48 -10.52
N LEU A 121 19.60 5.07 -9.33
CA LEU A 121 20.77 5.17 -8.44
C LEU A 121 21.25 3.78 -8.01
N GLN A 122 20.35 2.87 -7.65
CA GLN A 122 20.71 1.50 -7.29
C GLN A 122 21.46 0.78 -8.42
N LYS A 123 21.03 0.94 -9.67
CA LYS A 123 21.74 0.37 -10.83
C LYS A 123 23.15 0.95 -10.99
N ARG A 124 23.33 2.27 -10.78
CA ARG A 124 24.65 2.91 -10.83
C ARG A 124 25.57 2.36 -9.73
N VAL A 125 25.07 2.26 -8.50
CA VAL A 125 25.83 1.70 -7.36
C VAL A 125 26.29 0.28 -7.67
N LEU A 126 25.42 -0.57 -8.21
CA LEU A 126 25.78 -1.93 -8.61
C LEU A 126 26.84 -1.95 -9.71
N SER A 127 26.75 -1.06 -10.72
CA SER A 127 27.78 -0.96 -11.77
C SER A 127 29.14 -0.61 -11.19
N VAL A 128 29.19 0.38 -10.29
CA VAL A 128 30.43 0.82 -9.63
C VAL A 128 31.04 -0.30 -8.78
N LEU A 129 30.21 -1.04 -8.03
CA LEU A 129 30.67 -2.17 -7.23
C LEU A 129 31.17 -3.32 -8.11
N ASN A 130 30.49 -3.62 -9.22
CA ASN A 130 30.95 -4.63 -10.20
C ASN A 130 32.30 -4.26 -10.82
N GLU A 131 32.47 -3.00 -11.26
CA GLU A 131 33.74 -2.52 -11.83
C GLU A 131 34.90 -2.56 -10.83
N ALA A 132 34.61 -2.25 -9.56
CA ALA A 132 35.61 -2.32 -8.49
C ALA A 132 36.00 -3.78 -8.16
N SER A 133 35.05 -4.70 -8.27
CA SER A 133 35.29 -6.13 -8.04
C SER A 133 36.16 -6.78 -9.13
N CYS A 134 36.31 -6.15 -10.30
CA CYS A 134 37.16 -6.63 -11.40
C CYS A 134 38.64 -6.26 -11.25
N LYS A 135 39.03 -5.51 -10.21
CA LYS A 135 40.44 -5.16 -9.93
C LYS A 135 41.05 -6.18 -8.96
N ASP A 136 42.29 -6.58 -9.22
CA ASP A 136 43.08 -7.45 -8.34
C ASP A 136 44.22 -6.63 -7.70
N PRO A 137 44.24 -6.42 -6.37
CA PRO A 137 43.29 -6.95 -5.37
C PRO A 137 41.96 -6.19 -5.33
N VAL A 138 40.92 -6.85 -4.82
CA VAL A 138 39.59 -6.25 -4.60
C VAL A 138 39.68 -5.32 -3.39
N GLU A 139 39.54 -4.02 -3.60
CA GLU A 139 39.58 -3.00 -2.55
C GLU A 139 38.15 -2.57 -2.13
N PRO A 140 37.89 -2.38 -0.82
CA PRO A 140 36.61 -1.89 -0.35
C PRO A 140 36.40 -0.46 -0.84
N LEU A 141 35.17 -0.12 -1.19
CA LEU A 141 34.83 1.27 -1.49
C LEU A 141 34.13 1.89 -0.30
N THR A 142 34.57 3.10 0.04
CA THR A 142 33.85 3.97 0.97
C THR A 142 32.59 4.55 0.30
N LEU A 143 31.60 4.94 1.10
CA LEU A 143 30.40 5.58 0.54
C LEU A 143 30.70 6.86 -0.24
N ASP A 144 31.72 7.63 0.15
CA ASP A 144 32.11 8.85 -0.55
C ASP A 144 32.67 8.53 -1.94
N GLU A 145 33.51 7.48 -2.07
CA GLU A 145 34.01 7.02 -3.37
C GLU A 145 32.90 6.45 -4.26
N ILE A 146 31.94 5.73 -3.68
CA ILE A 146 30.76 5.24 -4.43
C ILE A 146 29.92 6.43 -4.91
N ALA A 147 29.70 7.43 -4.06
CA ALA A 147 28.95 8.63 -4.39
C ALA A 147 29.61 9.44 -5.52
N ASP A 148 30.93 9.61 -5.46
CA ASP A 148 31.71 10.29 -6.50
C ASP A 148 31.66 9.55 -7.83
N ARG A 149 31.83 8.22 -7.82
CA ARG A 149 31.74 7.37 -9.03
C ARG A 149 30.32 7.28 -9.60
N CYS A 150 29.30 7.39 -8.75
CA CYS A 150 27.90 7.47 -9.16
C CYS A 150 27.48 8.88 -9.61
N HIS A 151 28.39 9.87 -9.54
CA HIS A 151 28.13 11.29 -9.78
C HIS A 151 26.99 11.87 -8.90
N ALA A 152 26.88 11.40 -7.66
CA ALA A 152 25.81 11.76 -6.73
C ALA A 152 26.32 12.02 -5.29
N PRO A 153 27.22 13.00 -5.08
CA PRO A 153 27.84 13.29 -3.79
C PRO A 153 26.85 13.79 -2.71
N GLU A 154 25.70 14.34 -3.13
CA GLU A 154 24.64 14.81 -2.24
C GLU A 154 23.71 13.67 -1.76
N GLU A 155 23.77 12.48 -2.39
CA GLU A 155 22.83 11.37 -2.16
C GLU A 155 23.40 10.25 -1.26
N ILE A 156 24.41 10.55 -0.44
CA ILE A 156 25.10 9.58 0.43
C ILE A 156 24.14 8.78 1.31
N GLU A 157 23.12 9.42 1.89
CA GLU A 157 22.12 8.73 2.71
C GLU A 157 21.31 7.71 1.89
N MET A 158 20.96 8.07 0.65
CA MET A 158 20.21 7.18 -0.24
C MET A 158 21.08 6.00 -0.67
N ILE A 159 22.35 6.25 -1.01
CA ILE A 159 23.33 5.21 -1.35
C ILE A 159 23.49 4.24 -0.18
N TYR A 160 23.65 4.75 1.06
CA TYR A 160 23.71 3.92 2.26
C TYR A 160 22.47 3.04 2.42
N LYS A 161 21.26 3.62 2.28
CA LYS A 161 20.00 2.86 2.39
C LYS A 161 19.87 1.79 1.31
N ILE A 162 20.29 2.08 0.08
CA ILE A 162 20.30 1.11 -1.02
C ILE A 162 21.27 -0.03 -0.68
N ILE A 163 22.48 0.28 -0.20
CA ILE A 163 23.48 -0.73 0.18
C ILE A 163 23.01 -1.57 1.36
N ALA A 164 22.45 -0.96 2.41
CA ALA A 164 21.88 -1.67 3.54
C ALA A 164 20.73 -2.60 3.10
N HIS A 165 19.86 -2.14 2.20
CA HIS A 165 18.81 -2.96 1.62
C HIS A 165 19.38 -4.11 0.78
N MET A 166 20.39 -3.87 -0.05
CA MET A 166 21.02 -4.92 -0.87
C MET A 166 21.78 -5.93 0.00
N SER A 167 22.40 -5.47 1.09
CA SER A 167 23.13 -6.32 2.02
C SER A 167 22.21 -7.23 2.83
N ALA A 168 21.07 -6.72 3.28
CA ALA A 168 20.04 -7.55 3.92
C ALA A 168 19.41 -8.60 2.99
N ASN A 169 19.63 -8.49 1.68
CA ASN A 169 19.18 -9.45 0.67
C ASN A 169 20.36 -10.19 0.00
N ASP A 170 21.52 -10.28 0.67
CA ASP A 170 22.70 -11.05 0.27
C ASP A 170 23.32 -10.65 -1.08
N ARG A 171 23.07 -9.43 -1.57
CA ARG A 171 23.62 -8.94 -2.85
C ARG A 171 24.92 -8.17 -2.72
N VAL A 172 25.21 -7.64 -1.53
CA VAL A 172 26.36 -6.77 -1.22
C VAL A 172 26.81 -7.06 0.21
N LEU A 173 28.12 -7.08 0.45
CA LEU A 173 28.70 -7.27 1.78
C LEU A 173 29.21 -5.94 2.32
N ILE A 174 28.93 -5.66 3.59
CA ILE A 174 29.49 -4.52 4.32
C ILE A 174 30.68 -5.05 5.12
N ALA A 175 31.90 -4.56 4.85
CA ALA A 175 33.12 -5.07 5.46
C ALA A 175 33.39 -4.45 6.83
N GLU A 176 33.37 -3.12 6.94
CA GLU A 176 33.59 -2.39 8.19
C GLU A 176 32.67 -1.16 8.28
N GLY A 177 32.32 -0.76 9.50
CA GLY A 177 31.57 0.48 9.77
C GLY A 177 30.43 0.35 10.78
N SER A 178 30.09 1.47 11.42
CA SER A 178 28.92 1.58 12.30
C SER A 178 27.71 2.07 11.52
N CYS A 179 26.57 1.38 11.64
CA CYS A 179 25.29 1.83 11.08
C CYS A 179 24.83 3.20 11.61
N GLY A 180 25.44 3.71 12.68
CA GLY A 180 25.20 5.05 13.24
C GLY A 180 25.99 6.18 12.57
N SER A 181 26.98 5.87 11.73
CA SER A 181 27.80 6.84 10.99
C SER A 181 27.98 6.38 9.54
N PRO A 182 27.09 6.78 8.61
CA PRO A 182 27.09 6.26 7.24
C PRO A 182 28.45 6.40 6.54
N ARG A 183 29.19 7.48 6.81
CA ARG A 183 30.50 7.75 6.20
C ARG A 183 31.62 6.78 6.58
N SER A 184 31.46 5.99 7.63
CA SER A 184 32.48 5.01 8.06
C SER A 184 32.26 3.63 7.44
N VAL A 185 31.33 3.49 6.48
CA VAL A 185 30.91 2.18 5.95
C VAL A 185 31.69 1.85 4.69
N GLU A 186 32.37 0.70 4.72
CA GLU A 186 33.12 0.11 3.61
C GLU A 186 32.39 -1.09 3.04
N VAL A 187 32.35 -1.18 1.70
CA VAL A 187 31.41 -2.05 0.99
C VAL A 187 32.11 -2.84 -0.12
N PHE A 188 31.76 -4.12 -0.24
CA PHE A 188 32.17 -5.03 -1.32
C PHE A 188 30.97 -5.72 -1.96
N LEU A 189 31.14 -6.18 -3.20
CA LEU A 189 30.14 -7.02 -3.86
C LEU A 189 30.10 -8.41 -3.19
N GLY A 190 28.89 -8.93 -2.93
CA GLY A 190 28.72 -10.16 -2.16
C GLY A 190 29.02 -11.45 -2.92
N GLU A 191 28.88 -11.45 -4.25
CA GLU A 191 29.25 -12.55 -5.14
C GLU A 191 29.61 -11.99 -6.52
N CYS A 192 30.82 -12.28 -7.02
CA CYS A 192 31.11 -12.19 -8.45
C CYS A 192 30.30 -13.28 -9.17
N ASN A 193 29.15 -12.93 -9.74
CA ASN A 193 28.55 -13.80 -10.74
C ASN A 193 29.34 -13.61 -12.05
N VAL A 194 30.34 -14.45 -12.26
CA VAL A 194 31.21 -14.44 -13.46
C VAL A 194 30.47 -14.98 -14.71
N ASP A 195 29.17 -15.29 -14.61
CA ASP A 195 28.46 -16.05 -15.63
C ASP A 195 27.80 -15.24 -16.77
N ASP A 196 28.01 -13.92 -16.88
CA ASP A 196 27.50 -13.12 -18.02
C ASP A 196 28.59 -12.57 -18.97
N MET A 197 29.81 -13.13 -18.95
CA MET A 197 30.82 -12.86 -19.99
C MET A 197 30.85 -13.88 -21.15
N TYR A 198 29.96 -14.88 -21.15
CA TYR A 198 29.82 -15.84 -22.27
C TYR A 198 28.35 -16.22 -22.56
N ALA A 199 27.54 -15.26 -23.03
CA ALA A 199 26.31 -15.55 -23.76
C ALA A 199 26.07 -14.51 -24.87
#